data_AF-A0A9W4WYD0-F1
#
_entry.id   AF-A0A9W4WYD0-F1
#
_cell.length_a   1.000
_cell.length_b   1.000
_cell.length_c   1.000
_cell.angle_alpha   90.00
_cell.angle_beta   90.00
_cell.angle_gamma   90.00
#
_symmetry.space_group_name_H-M   'P 1'
#
loop_
_entity.id
_entity.type
_entity.pdbx_description
1 polymer ?
#
loop_
_entity_poly.entity_id
_entity_poly.type
_entity_poly.pdbx_seq_one_letter_code
_entity_poly.pdbx_strand_id
1 'polypeptide(L)'
;MWGKVDFRKEDHEYISKLENILNGVNITIVEFELLLRLKISGNIEFHQDNVQTLDQARRHLETAFPNELKIFRVPLQKILDALITWTKCISYRLLW
;
A
#
# COMPACT_ATOMS: atom_id res chain seq x y z
N MET A 1 -22.47 6.38 10.83
CA MET A 1 -22.91 5.76 9.57
C MET A 1 -22.20 6.49 8.45
N TRP A 2 -21.31 5.84 7.70
CA TRP A 2 -20.66 6.46 6.55
C TRP A 2 -21.70 6.51 5.43
N GLY A 3 -22.00 7.71 4.93
CA GLY A 3 -22.95 7.91 3.84
C GLY A 3 -22.48 7.13 2.62
N LYS A 4 -23.41 6.40 1.99
CA LYS A 4 -23.16 5.65 0.76
C LYS A 4 -22.70 6.67 -0.30
N VAL A 5 -21.42 6.65 -0.64
CA VAL A 5 -20.88 7.51 -1.70
C VAL A 5 -21.49 7.02 -3.01
N ASP A 6 -22.32 7.85 -3.62
CA ASP A 6 -22.96 7.54 -4.91
C ASP A 6 -21.99 7.95 -6.03
N PHE A 7 -21.14 7.01 -6.43
CA PHE A 7 -20.18 7.19 -7.51
C PHE A 7 -20.92 7.23 -8.85
N ARG A 8 -20.43 8.03 -9.81
CA ARG A 8 -21.03 8.04 -11.14
C ARG A 8 -20.86 6.66 -11.78
N LYS A 9 -21.76 6.29 -12.70
CA LYS A 9 -21.63 5.03 -13.47
C LYS A 9 -20.26 4.88 -14.15
N GLU A 10 -19.67 5.99 -14.57
CA GLU A 10 -18.32 6.06 -15.15
C GLU A 10 -17.23 5.72 -14.14
N ASP A 11 -17.39 6.12 -12.87
CA ASP A 11 -16.43 5.85 -11.79
C ASP A 11 -16.40 4.36 -11.43
N HIS A 12 -17.54 3.66 -11.56
CA HIS A 12 -17.61 2.22 -11.28
C HIS A 12 -16.67 1.38 -12.15
N GLU A 13 -16.44 1.78 -13.41
CA GLU A 13 -15.50 1.08 -14.29
C GLU A 13 -14.07 1.22 -13.77
N TYR A 14 -13.68 2.42 -13.34
CA TYR A 14 -12.36 2.69 -12.78
C TYR A 14 -12.17 2.00 -11.42
N ILE A 15 -13.20 2.00 -10.57
CA ILE A 15 -13.19 1.29 -9.29
C ILE A 15 -13.00 -0.22 -9.51
N SER A 16 -13.74 -0.82 -10.46
CA SER A 16 -13.60 -2.25 -10.78
C SER A 16 -12.21 -2.58 -11.33
N LYS A 17 -11.64 -1.71 -12.17
CA LYS A 17 -10.25 -1.86 -12.66
C LYS A 17 -9.25 -1.79 -11.51
N LEU A 18 -9.43 -0.86 -10.58
CA LEU A 18 -8.60 -0.73 -9.39
C LEU A 18 -8.70 -1.99 -8.50
N GLU A 19 -9.91 -2.48 -8.22
CA GLU A 19 -10.13 -3.71 -7.44
C GLU A 19 -9.37 -4.90 -8.02
N ASN A 20 -9.43 -5.08 -9.34
CA ASN A 20 -8.72 -6.17 -10.00
C ASN A 20 -7.19 -6.07 -9.83
N ILE A 21 -6.63 -4.86 -9.90
CA ILE A 21 -5.21 -4.63 -9.66
C ILE A 21 -4.85 -4.93 -8.19
N LEU A 22 -5.66 -4.44 -7.25
CA LEU A 22 -5.41 -4.61 -5.82
C LEU A 22 -5.56 -6.08 -5.39
N ASN A 23 -6.49 -6.82 -5.98
CA ASN A 23 -6.64 -8.26 -5.75
C ASN A 23 -5.37 -9.04 -6.14
N GLY A 24 -4.67 -8.60 -7.19
CA GLY A 24 -3.38 -9.19 -7.59
C GLY A 24 -2.28 -9.09 -6.53
N VAL A 25 -2.43 -8.19 -5.55
CA VAL A 25 -1.51 -7.99 -4.43
C VAL A 25 -2.19 -8.21 -3.06
N ASN A 26 -3.35 -8.86 -3.04
CA ASN A 26 -4.13 -9.15 -1.84
C ASN A 26 -4.47 -7.90 -1.00
N ILE A 27 -4.74 -6.76 -1.66
CA ILE A 27 -5.16 -5.51 -1.02
C ILE A 27 -6.63 -5.26 -1.32
N THR A 28 -7.41 -4.88 -0.33
CA THR A 28 -8.80 -4.43 -0.51
C THR A 28 -8.86 -2.93 -0.81
N ILE A 29 -9.98 -2.46 -1.37
CA ILE A 29 -10.23 -1.00 -1.52
C ILE A 29 -10.05 -0.26 -0.20
N VAL A 30 -10.56 -0.81 0.90
CA VAL A 30 -10.51 -0.16 2.22
C VAL A 30 -9.07 -0.02 2.69
N GLU A 31 -8.26 -1.06 2.53
CA GLU A 31 -6.83 -1.01 2.85
C GLU A 31 -6.08 -0.02 1.94
N PHE A 32 -6.43 0.04 0.66
CA PHE A 32 -5.87 1.02 -0.27
C PHE A 32 -6.24 2.46 0.11
N GLU A 33 -7.48 2.70 0.55
CA GLU A 33 -7.91 4.01 1.03
C GLU A 33 -7.13 4.42 2.29
N LEU A 34 -6.88 3.48 3.21
CA LEU A 34 -6.02 3.73 4.38
C LEU A 34 -4.61 4.14 3.96
N LEU A 35 -4.02 3.47 2.97
CA LEU A 35 -2.70 3.81 2.43
C LEU A 35 -2.69 5.18 1.74
N LEU A 36 -3.76 5.51 1.02
CA LEU A 36 -3.91 6.82 0.39
C LEU A 36 -3.98 7.93 1.46
N ARG A 37 -4.76 7.72 2.52
CA ARG A 37 -4.83 8.63 3.67
C ARG A 37 -3.47 8.81 4.34
N LEU A 38 -2.75 7.71 4.59
CA LEU A 38 -1.40 7.77 5.15
C LEU A 38 -0.44 8.59 4.26
N LYS A 39 -0.52 8.41 2.93
CA LYS A 39 0.25 9.20 1.98
C LYS A 39 -0.11 10.70 2.01
N ILE A 40 -1.40 11.02 2.05
CA ILE A 40 -1.91 12.40 2.04
C ILE A 40 -1.62 13.13 3.35
N SER A 41 -1.78 12.45 4.49
CA SER A 41 -1.53 13.00 5.83
C SER A 41 -0.07 13.38 6.07
N GLY A 42 0.80 13.18 5.07
CA GLY A 42 2.20 13.51 5.14
C GLY A 42 2.87 12.51 6.06
N ASN A 43 3.49 11.51 5.47
CA ASN A 43 4.34 10.59 6.21
C ASN A 43 5.65 11.30 6.65
N ILE A 44 5.67 12.62 6.88
CA ILE A 44 6.83 13.41 7.30
C ILE A 44 7.33 12.94 8.67
N GLU A 45 6.43 12.51 9.56
CA GLU A 45 6.81 11.95 10.86
C GLU A 45 7.53 10.59 10.74
N PHE A 46 7.35 9.85 9.64
CA PHE A 46 7.95 8.52 9.44
C PHE A 46 9.06 8.52 8.37
N HIS A 47 9.01 9.43 7.39
CA HIS A 47 10.03 9.70 6.39
C HIS A 47 10.83 10.92 6.84
N GLN A 48 11.78 10.68 7.74
CA GLN A 48 12.82 11.64 8.12
C GLN A 48 13.86 11.84 7.00
N ASP A 49 13.42 12.00 5.75
CA ASP A 49 14.27 12.12 4.55
C ASP A 49 15.29 10.98 4.32
N ASN A 50 15.16 9.87 5.04
CA ASN A 50 16.04 8.72 4.91
C ASN A 50 15.50 7.73 3.87
N VAL A 51 16.24 7.57 2.77
CA VAL A 51 16.00 6.52 1.78
C VAL A 51 16.24 5.16 2.45
N GLN A 52 15.21 4.30 2.46
CA GLN A 52 15.29 2.94 3.01
C GLN A 52 15.15 1.91 1.89
N THR A 53 15.86 0.79 2.01
CA THR A 53 15.61 -0.39 1.17
C THR A 53 14.29 -1.06 1.57
N LEU A 54 13.69 -1.85 0.67
CA LEU A 54 12.46 -2.59 0.96
C LEU A 54 12.60 -3.50 2.19
N ASP A 55 13.75 -4.14 2.36
CA ASP A 55 14.04 -4.98 3.53
C ASP A 55 14.15 -4.18 4.84
N GLN A 56 14.72 -2.97 4.78
CA GLN A 56 14.77 -2.07 5.94
C GLN A 56 13.36 -1.60 6.33
N ALA A 57 12.56 -1.18 5.34
CA ALA A 57 11.18 -0.77 5.56
C ALA A 57 10.34 -1.91 6.18
N ARG A 58 10.50 -3.15 5.68
CA ARG A 58 9.83 -4.34 6.21
C ARG A 58 10.20 -4.61 7.67
N ARG A 59 11.48 -4.56 8.02
CA ARG A 59 11.94 -4.72 9.41
C ARG A 59 11.40 -3.64 10.34
N HIS A 60 11.41 -2.38 9.91
CA HIS A 60 10.88 -1.28 10.72
C HIS A 60 9.38 -1.42 11.00
N LEU A 61 8.62 -1.94 10.04
CA LEU A 61 7.21 -2.24 10.21
C LEU A 61 6.95 -3.32 11.28
N GLU A 62 7.91 -4.23 11.49
CA GLU A 62 7.83 -5.29 12.49
C GLU A 62 8.26 -4.81 13.89
N THR A 63 9.30 -3.97 13.98
CA THR A 63 9.97 -3.69 15.27
C THR A 63 9.67 -2.31 15.86
N ALA A 64 9.36 -1.31 15.04
CA ALA A 64 9.35 0.09 15.44
C ALA A 64 8.09 0.85 14.99
N PHE A 65 7.03 0.14 14.60
CA PHE A 65 5.84 0.77 14.06
C PHE A 65 4.95 1.34 15.19
N PRO A 66 4.59 2.64 15.15
CA PRO A 66 3.79 3.28 16.20
C PRO A 66 2.45 2.59 16.41
N ASN A 67 2.05 2.42 17.67
CA ASN A 67 0.77 1.80 18.03
C ASN A 67 -0.43 2.64 17.53
N GLU A 68 -0.24 3.96 17.47
CA GLU A 68 -1.18 4.96 16.98
C GLU A 68 -1.49 4.75 15.49
N LEU A 69 -0.53 4.17 14.75
CA LEU A 69 -0.63 3.91 13.32
C LEU A 69 -0.96 2.44 13.00
N LYS A 70 -1.21 1.58 14.00
CA LYS A 70 -1.37 0.13 13.82
C LYS A 70 -2.38 -0.28 12.73
N ILE A 71 -3.39 0.54 12.45
CA ILE A 71 -4.39 0.31 11.41
C ILE A 71 -3.78 0.25 10.00
N PHE A 72 -2.64 0.92 9.80
CA PHE A 72 -1.92 0.95 8.53
C PHE A 72 -0.91 -0.20 8.39
N ARG A 73 -0.60 -0.93 9.47
CA ARG A 73 0.47 -1.94 9.49
C ARG A 73 0.23 -3.04 8.47
N VAL A 74 -0.95 -3.67 8.50
CA VAL A 74 -1.29 -4.76 7.58
C VAL A 74 -1.32 -4.30 6.12
N PRO A 75 -1.98 -3.18 5.78
CA PRO A 75 -1.90 -2.61 4.43
C PRO A 75 -0.47 -2.35 3.94
N LEU A 76 0.39 -1.78 4.79
CA LEU A 76 1.79 -1.49 4.46
C LEU A 76 2.60 -2.76 4.21
N GLN A 77 2.40 -3.80 5.03
CA GLN A 77 3.07 -5.08 4.88
C GLN A 77 2.75 -5.70 3.51
N LYS A 78 1.46 -5.72 3.13
CA LYS A 78 1.01 -6.26 1.84
C LYS A 78 1.64 -5.53 0.66
N ILE A 79 1.71 -4.20 0.69
CA ILE A 79 2.38 -3.42 -0.35
C ILE A 79 3.87 -3.72 -0.41
N LEU A 80 4.55 -3.79 0.74
CA LEU A 80 5.99 -4.10 0.76
C LEU A 80 6.27 -5.49 0.18
N ASP A 81 5.48 -6.49 0.55
CA ASP A 81 5.63 -7.86 0.02
C ASP A 81 5.35 -7.92 -1.50
N ALA A 82 4.36 -7.16 -1.99
CA ALA A 82 4.09 -7.02 -3.42
C ALA A 82 5.27 -6.37 -4.16
N LEU A 83 5.83 -5.28 -3.62
CA LEU A 83 6.99 -4.59 -4.20
C LEU A 83 8.24 -5.49 -4.21
N ILE A 84 8.49 -6.24 -3.14
CA ILE A 84 9.59 -7.22 -3.08
C ILE A 84 9.40 -8.31 -4.14
N THR A 85 8.17 -8.80 -4.32
CA THR A 85 7.86 -9.82 -5.33
C THR A 85 8.07 -9.29 -6.74
N TRP A 86 7.57 -8.09 -7.04
CA TRP A 86 7.72 -7.47 -8.36
C TRP A 86 9.17 -7.12 -8.70
N THR A 87 9.93 -6.58 -7.75
CA THR A 87 11.35 -6.26 -7.97
C THR A 87 12.19 -7.51 -8.23
N LYS A 88 11.92 -8.61 -7.52
CA LYS A 88 12.51 -9.92 -7.83
C LYS A 88 12.14 -10.37 -9.24
N CYS A 89 10.86 -10.35 -9.62
CA CYS A 89 10.42 -10.73 -10.97
C CYS A 89 11.05 -9.88 -12.09
N ILE A 90 11.24 -8.57 -11.88
CA ILE A 90 11.91 -7.70 -12.84
C ILE A 90 13.39 -8.05 -12.97
N SER A 91 14.07 -8.33 -11.86
CA SER A 91 15.48 -8.78 -11.88
C SER A 91 15.67 -10.08 -12.67
N TYR A 92 14.70 -11.00 -12.64
CA TYR A 92 14.75 -12.22 -13.45
C TYR A 92 14.43 -12.01 -14.93
N ARG A 93 13.71 -10.93 -15.28
CA ARG A 93 13.37 -10.57 -16.67
C ARG A 93 14.49 -9.85 -17.43
N LEU A 94 15.49 -9.32 -16.74
CA LEU A 94 16.65 -8.63 -17.32
C LEU A 94 17.90 -9.53 -17.40
N LEU A 95 17.78 -10.80 -17.02
CA LEU A 95 18.84 -11.81 -17.07
C LEU A 95 18.65 -12.83 -18.22
N TRP A 96 17.73 -12.54 -19.14
CA TRP A 96 17.49 -13.25 -20.41
C TRP A 96 17.18 -12.22 -21.51
#